data_AF-A0A356B3G5-F1
#
_entry.id   AF-A0A356B3G5-F1
#
_cell.length_a   1.000
_cell.length_b   1.000
_cell.length_c   1.000
_cell.angle_alpha   90.00
_cell.angle_beta   90.00
_cell.angle_gamma   90.00
#
_symmetry.space_group_name_H-M   'P 1'
#
loop_
_entity.id
_entity.type
_entity.pdbx_description
1 polymer ?
#
loop_
_entity_poly.entity_id
_entity_poly.type
_entity_poly.pdbx_seq_one_letter_code
_entity_poly.pdbx_strand_id
1 'polypeptide(L)'
;KSKIPRKYANDAIQSIFATDKFLIDYRKWSMVSEWFMQLYDFQYKNDWFINYSLEPDKLINRLYMGNEMYDEYIVLRDKINPDIMTVANDFRNKAFKGELADINAEWSNYIDALYNAGLQEYVKIFNRSEFGVYDIDKKALYN
;
A
#
# COMPACT_ATOMS: atom_id res chain seq x y z
N LYS A 1 2.65 -7.58 -40.05
CA LYS A 1 4.01 -7.20 -39.59
C LYS A 1 3.96 -5.73 -39.17
N SER A 2 4.28 -5.42 -37.90
CA SER A 2 4.13 -4.09 -37.29
C SER A 2 4.91 -3.01 -38.04
N LYS A 3 4.29 -1.83 -38.25
CA LYS A 3 4.86 -0.65 -38.94
C LYS A 3 5.85 0.15 -38.08
N ILE A 4 6.14 -0.27 -36.85
CA ILE A 4 6.94 0.51 -35.90
C ILE A 4 8.40 0.01 -35.89
N PRO A 5 9.41 0.89 -36.13
CA PRO A 5 10.81 0.52 -36.05
C PRO A 5 11.20 -0.03 -34.67
N ARG A 6 11.95 -1.13 -34.65
CA ARG A 6 12.24 -1.92 -33.44
C ARG A 6 12.94 -1.14 -32.33
N LYS A 7 13.73 -0.12 -32.65
CA LYS A 7 14.40 0.75 -31.66
C LYS A 7 13.44 1.62 -30.83
N TYR A 8 12.17 1.72 -31.24
CA TYR A 8 11.11 2.41 -30.50
C TYR A 8 10.06 1.44 -29.94
N ALA A 9 10.26 0.13 -30.13
CA ALA A 9 9.45 -0.88 -29.48
C ALA A 9 10.03 -1.10 -28.07
N ASN A 10 9.22 -0.78 -27.05
CA ASN A 10 9.54 -1.12 -25.67
C ASN A 10 9.06 -2.56 -25.40
N ASP A 11 9.86 -3.36 -24.70
CA ASP A 11 9.52 -4.72 -24.30
C ASP A 11 8.51 -4.76 -23.14
N ALA A 12 8.26 -3.61 -22.51
CA ALA A 12 7.21 -3.46 -21.50
C ALA A 12 5.81 -3.58 -22.14
N ILE A 13 4.90 -4.26 -21.43
CA ILE A 13 3.48 -4.34 -21.77
C ILE A 13 2.93 -2.91 -21.85
N GLN A 14 2.73 -2.41 -23.07
CA GLN A 14 2.12 -1.11 -23.28
C GLN A 14 0.60 -1.27 -23.13
N SER A 15 0.09 -0.94 -21.95
CA SER A 15 -1.35 -0.92 -21.62
C SER A 15 -2.15 0.16 -22.38
N ILE A 16 -1.76 0.50 -23.61
CA ILE A 16 -2.40 1.55 -24.42
C ILE A 16 -3.82 1.14 -24.83
N PHE A 17 -4.11 -0.16 -24.90
CA PHE A 17 -5.44 -0.67 -25.29
C PHE A 17 -6.09 -1.58 -24.24
N ALA A 18 -5.52 -1.70 -23.04
CA ALA A 18 -6.00 -2.62 -22.00
C ALA A 18 -6.37 -4.01 -22.59
N THR A 19 -5.49 -4.58 -23.41
CA THR A 19 -5.73 -5.87 -24.09
C THR A 19 -5.86 -7.05 -23.13
N ASP A 20 -5.41 -6.86 -21.89
CA ASP A 20 -5.66 -7.71 -20.72
C ASP A 20 -7.15 -7.78 -20.33
N LYS A 21 -7.99 -6.81 -20.73
CA LYS A 21 -9.44 -6.86 -20.49
C LYS A 21 -10.20 -7.83 -21.39
N PHE A 22 -9.61 -8.27 -22.51
CA PHE A 22 -10.33 -9.09 -23.50
C PHE A 22 -10.02 -10.58 -23.47
N LEU A 23 -8.94 -11.03 -22.81
CA LEU A 23 -8.42 -12.38 -23.09
C LEU A 23 -8.03 -13.26 -21.90
N ILE A 24 -8.32 -12.93 -20.64
CA ILE A 24 -7.92 -13.83 -19.52
C ILE A 24 -9.04 -13.96 -18.47
N ASP A 25 -9.49 -15.21 -18.31
CA ASP A 25 -10.24 -15.81 -17.20
C ASP A 25 -10.32 -14.93 -15.92
N TYR A 26 -11.46 -14.24 -15.77
CA TYR A 26 -11.77 -13.34 -14.64
C TYR A 26 -11.67 -14.01 -13.26
N ARG A 27 -11.59 -15.33 -13.20
CA ARG A 27 -11.47 -16.10 -11.95
C ARG A 27 -10.12 -15.98 -11.25
N LYS A 28 -9.06 -15.55 -11.93
CA LYS A 28 -7.73 -15.50 -11.31
C LYS A 28 -7.31 -14.12 -10.81
N TRP A 29 -7.89 -13.02 -11.30
CA TRP A 29 -7.31 -11.69 -11.07
C TRP A 29 -8.27 -10.50 -10.94
N SER A 30 -9.58 -10.69 -10.91
CA SER A 30 -10.45 -9.54 -10.68
C SER A 30 -10.64 -9.31 -9.18
N MET A 31 -10.16 -8.17 -8.68
CA MET A 31 -10.66 -7.47 -7.48
C MET A 31 -12.14 -7.04 -7.65
N VAL A 32 -12.89 -7.79 -8.46
CA VAL A 32 -14.23 -7.54 -8.99
C VAL A 32 -14.99 -8.86 -9.08
N SER A 33 -14.54 -9.90 -8.35
CA SER A 33 -15.34 -11.12 -8.19
C SER A 33 -16.58 -10.80 -7.37
N GLU A 34 -17.66 -11.54 -7.60
CA GLU A 34 -18.92 -11.38 -6.86
C GLU A 34 -18.69 -11.42 -5.34
N TRP A 35 -17.79 -12.30 -4.89
CA TRP A 35 -17.39 -12.38 -3.49
C TRP A 35 -16.72 -11.09 -2.99
N PHE A 36 -15.79 -10.50 -3.75
CA PHE A 36 -15.16 -9.24 -3.36
C PHE A 36 -16.17 -8.09 -3.30
N MET A 37 -17.14 -8.05 -4.22
CA MET A 37 -18.21 -7.05 -4.20
C MET A 37 -19.14 -7.22 -2.99
N GLN A 38 -19.52 -8.46 -2.65
CA GLN A 38 -20.33 -8.74 -1.47
C GLN A 38 -19.58 -8.44 -0.17
N LEU A 39 -18.27 -8.76 -0.10
CA LEU A 39 -17.44 -8.41 1.04
C LEU A 39 -17.31 -6.90 1.18
N TYR A 40 -17.06 -6.17 0.08
CA TYR A 40 -16.98 -4.72 0.10
C TYR A 40 -18.30 -4.08 0.54
N ASP A 41 -19.44 -4.53 0.00
CA ASP A 41 -20.76 -4.04 0.38
C ASP A 41 -21.07 -4.31 1.86
N PHE A 42 -20.68 -5.49 2.36
CA PHE A 42 -20.76 -5.82 3.78
C PHE A 42 -19.87 -4.89 4.64
N GLN A 43 -18.61 -4.68 4.24
CA GLN A 43 -17.68 -3.80 4.94
C GLN A 43 -18.18 -2.34 4.96
N TYR A 44 -18.71 -1.87 3.83
CA TYR A 44 -19.27 -0.53 3.67
C TYR A 44 -20.50 -0.34 4.57
N LYS A 45 -21.49 -1.25 4.50
CA LYS A 45 -22.71 -1.19 5.31
C LYS A 45 -22.49 -1.26 6.81
N ASN A 46 -21.34 -1.79 7.25
CA ASN A 46 -20.99 -1.91 8.65
C ASN A 46 -19.91 -0.89 9.07
N ASP A 47 -19.63 0.11 8.24
CA ASP A 47 -18.65 1.18 8.51
C ASP A 47 -17.26 0.65 8.86
N TRP A 48 -16.83 -0.49 8.29
CA TRP A 48 -15.55 -1.10 8.64
C TRP A 48 -14.37 -0.19 8.31
N PHE A 49 -14.47 0.56 7.21
CA PHE A 49 -13.44 1.52 6.83
C PHE A 49 -13.32 2.67 7.83
N ILE A 50 -14.44 3.12 8.41
CA ILE A 50 -14.44 4.18 9.42
C ILE A 50 -13.94 3.65 10.77
N ASN A 51 -14.35 2.43 11.13
CA ASN A 51 -14.13 1.89 12.47
C ASN A 51 -12.81 1.13 12.62
N TYR A 52 -12.27 0.56 11.53
CA TYR A 52 -11.16 -0.39 11.59
C TYR A 52 -10.05 -0.14 10.56
N SER A 53 -10.21 0.82 9.66
CA SER A 53 -9.16 1.14 8.68
C SER A 53 -8.43 2.42 9.02
N LEU A 54 -7.12 2.44 8.77
CA LEU A 54 -6.31 3.64 8.82
C LEU A 54 -6.21 4.16 7.38
N GLU A 55 -7.01 5.16 7.05
CA GLU A 55 -6.85 5.89 5.80
C GLU A 55 -5.70 6.89 5.97
N PRO A 56 -4.59 6.78 5.22
CA PRO A 56 -3.47 7.67 5.39
C PRO A 56 -3.78 9.05 4.79
N ASP A 57 -3.67 10.09 5.61
CA ASP A 57 -3.78 11.48 5.14
C ASP A 57 -2.64 11.86 4.18
N LYS A 58 -1.55 11.08 4.11
CA LYS A 58 -0.41 11.31 3.22
C LYS A 58 -0.18 10.10 2.32
N LEU A 59 -0.30 10.30 1.01
CA LEU A 59 -0.11 9.26 0.01
C LEU A 59 1.31 9.29 -0.55
N ILE A 60 2.01 8.16 -0.49
CA ILE A 60 3.35 7.99 -1.06
C ILE A 60 3.26 8.03 -2.59
N ASN A 61 3.45 9.21 -3.15
CA ASN A 61 3.38 9.44 -4.58
C ASN A 61 4.16 10.72 -4.93
N ARG A 62 4.84 10.71 -6.09
CA ARG A 62 5.56 11.88 -6.61
C ARG A 62 4.70 13.14 -6.69
N LEU A 63 3.39 13.01 -6.93
CA LEU A 63 2.46 14.14 -7.00
C LEU A 63 2.32 14.89 -5.67
N TYR A 64 2.35 14.19 -4.53
CA TYR A 64 2.16 14.78 -3.20
C TYR A 64 3.48 15.02 -2.45
N MET A 65 4.53 14.27 -2.79
CA MET A 65 5.84 14.38 -2.15
C MET A 65 6.80 15.32 -2.91
N GLY A 66 6.60 15.49 -4.22
CA GLY A 66 7.62 16.02 -5.12
C GLY A 66 8.67 14.97 -5.49
N ASN A 67 9.47 15.25 -6.53
CA ASN A 67 10.44 14.28 -7.06
C ASN A 67 11.57 13.97 -6.08
N GLU A 68 12.17 14.99 -5.48
CA GLU A 68 13.33 14.84 -4.60
C GLU A 68 13.01 14.02 -3.35
N MET A 69 11.92 14.37 -2.66
CA MET A 69 11.50 13.64 -1.46
C MET A 69 11.07 12.21 -1.79
N TYR A 70 10.42 11.99 -2.94
CA TYR A 70 10.07 10.64 -3.37
C TYR A 70 11.32 9.80 -3.62
N ASP A 71 12.33 10.34 -4.31
CA ASP A 71 13.59 9.62 -4.56
C ASP A 71 14.34 9.32 -3.26
N GLU A 72 14.39 10.28 -2.34
CA GLU A 72 14.91 10.07 -0.97
C GLU A 72 14.16 8.95 -0.25
N TYR A 73 12.83 8.98 -0.29
CA TYR A 73 11.99 7.95 0.32
C TYR A 73 12.28 6.57 -0.27
N ILE A 74 12.45 6.44 -1.60
CA ILE A 74 12.75 5.16 -2.24
C ILE A 74 14.09 4.62 -1.76
N VAL A 75 15.13 5.46 -1.72
CA VAL A 75 16.46 5.06 -1.22
C VAL A 75 16.38 4.64 0.24
N LEU A 76 15.68 5.41 1.08
CA LEU A 76 15.47 5.07 2.48
C LEU A 76 14.73 3.74 2.61
N ARG A 77 13.63 3.57 1.88
CA ARG A 77 12.81 2.36 1.87
C ARG A 77 13.65 1.14 1.52
N ASP A 78 14.42 1.21 0.43
CA ASP A 78 15.23 0.08 -0.01
C ASP A 78 16.29 -0.32 1.03
N LYS A 79 16.71 0.63 1.89
CA LYS A 79 17.63 0.39 2.99
C LYS A 79 16.97 -0.23 4.22
N ILE A 80 15.84 0.32 4.70
CA ILE A 80 15.29 -0.03 6.03
C ILE A 80 14.07 -0.96 5.97
N ASN A 81 13.37 -0.99 4.83
CA ASN A 81 12.13 -1.76 4.71
C ASN A 81 12.31 -3.27 4.91
N PRO A 82 13.42 -3.92 4.50
CA PRO A 82 13.63 -5.34 4.79
C PRO A 82 13.62 -5.65 6.29
N ASP A 83 14.25 -4.81 7.11
CA ASP A 83 14.33 -5.01 8.56
C ASP A 83 12.96 -4.78 9.22
N ILE A 84 12.27 -3.71 8.81
CA ILE A 84 10.88 -3.42 9.25
C ILE A 84 9.95 -4.59 8.91
N MET A 85 10.03 -5.10 7.67
CA MET A 85 9.20 -6.22 7.23
C MET A 85 9.51 -7.50 7.99
N THR A 86 10.76 -7.73 8.39
CA THR A 86 11.14 -8.87 9.23
C THR A 86 10.42 -8.80 10.58
N VAL A 87 10.50 -7.67 11.27
CA VAL A 87 9.80 -7.45 12.55
C VAL A 87 8.28 -7.60 12.41
N ALA A 88 7.70 -6.99 11.37
CA ALA A 88 6.26 -7.07 11.10
C ALA A 88 5.78 -8.49 10.80
N ASN A 89 6.53 -9.24 9.99
CA ASN A 89 6.20 -10.62 9.65
C ASN A 89 6.31 -11.55 10.86
N ASP A 90 7.31 -11.37 11.71
CA ASP A 90 7.48 -12.16 12.93
C ASP A 90 6.31 -11.96 13.89
N PHE A 91 5.92 -10.71 14.15
CA PHE A 91 4.77 -10.40 15.00
C PHE A 91 3.46 -10.98 14.42
N ARG A 92 3.23 -10.75 13.12
CA ARG A 92 2.07 -11.29 12.39
C ARG A 92 2.00 -12.82 12.49
N ASN A 93 3.13 -13.50 12.31
CA ASN A 93 3.19 -14.96 12.37
C ASN A 93 2.90 -15.50 13.78
N LYS A 94 3.44 -14.86 14.83
CA LYS A 94 3.13 -15.21 16.22
C LYS A 94 1.65 -15.02 16.53
N ALA A 95 1.07 -13.90 16.09
CA ALA A 95 -0.36 -13.63 16.24
C ALA A 95 -1.21 -14.72 15.60
N PHE A 96 -0.92 -15.10 14.35
CA PHE A 96 -1.69 -16.14 13.66
C PHE A 96 -1.53 -17.54 14.23
N LYS A 97 -0.39 -17.83 14.86
CA LYS A 97 -0.15 -19.11 15.54
C LYS A 97 -0.71 -19.15 16.96
N GLY A 98 -1.24 -18.04 17.48
CA GLY A 98 -1.67 -17.95 18.88
C GLY A 98 -0.50 -18.02 19.88
N GLU A 99 0.70 -17.62 19.44
CA GLU A 99 1.92 -17.63 20.25
C GLU A 99 2.09 -16.34 21.09
N LEU A 100 1.17 -15.38 20.94
CA LEU A 100 1.15 -14.17 21.76
C LEU A 100 0.50 -14.47 23.12
N ALA A 101 1.23 -14.25 24.20
CA ALA A 101 0.75 -14.48 25.56
C ALA A 101 -0.23 -13.38 26.03
N ASP A 102 0.09 -12.11 25.70
CA ASP A 102 -0.79 -10.95 25.89
C ASP A 102 -0.56 -9.98 24.73
N ILE A 103 -1.57 -9.84 23.87
CA ILE A 103 -1.48 -9.00 22.68
C ILE A 103 -1.24 -7.52 23.01
N ASN A 104 -1.74 -7.01 24.14
CA ASN A 104 -1.58 -5.60 24.50
C ASN A 104 -0.15 -5.30 24.95
N ALA A 105 0.44 -6.20 25.74
CA ALA A 105 1.83 -6.08 26.16
C ALA A 105 2.79 -6.28 24.99
N GLU A 106 2.54 -7.29 24.15
CA GLU A 106 3.38 -7.58 22.99
C GLU A 106 3.27 -6.54 21.88
N TRP A 107 2.12 -5.86 21.77
CA TRP A 107 1.94 -4.75 20.84
C TRP A 107 2.91 -3.60 21.13
N SER A 108 3.09 -3.22 22.40
CA SER A 108 4.02 -2.14 22.75
C SER A 108 5.46 -2.49 22.37
N ASN A 109 5.90 -3.71 22.70
CA ASN A 109 7.22 -4.21 22.32
C ASN A 109 7.40 -4.30 20.79
N TYR A 110 6.35 -4.65 20.06
CA TYR A 110 6.34 -4.68 18.61
C TYR A 110 6.56 -3.28 18.01
N ILE A 111 5.87 -2.27 18.53
CA ILE A 111 6.06 -0.89 18.09
C ILE A 111 7.52 -0.46 18.32
N ASP A 112 8.08 -0.70 19.51
CA ASP A 112 9.48 -0.37 19.80
C ASP A 112 10.46 -1.08 18.86
N ALA A 113 10.20 -2.35 18.55
CA ALA A 113 11.00 -3.11 17.60
C ALA A 113 10.95 -2.52 16.17
N LEU A 114 9.79 -2.03 15.72
CA LEU A 114 9.66 -1.34 14.45
C LEU A 114 10.47 -0.03 14.42
N TYR A 115 10.41 0.76 15.50
CA TYR A 115 11.21 2.00 15.63
C TYR A 115 12.71 1.71 15.58
N ASN A 116 13.17 0.66 16.28
CA ASN A 116 14.56 0.21 16.24
C ASN A 116 14.98 -0.31 14.85
N ALA A 117 14.06 -0.91 14.09
CA ALA A 117 14.29 -1.36 12.72
C ALA A 117 14.30 -0.22 11.67
N GLY A 118 14.06 1.03 12.10
CA GLY A 118 14.18 2.21 11.24
C GLY A 118 12.87 2.94 10.96
N LEU A 119 11.73 2.52 11.54
CA LEU A 119 10.44 3.20 11.34
C LEU A 119 10.51 4.70 11.66
N GLN A 120 11.36 5.11 12.62
CA GLN A 120 11.59 6.52 12.95
C GLN A 120 11.99 7.36 11.72
N GLU A 121 12.75 6.80 10.78
CA GLU A 121 13.19 7.53 9.59
C GLU A 121 12.04 7.80 8.63
N TYR A 122 11.10 6.85 8.49
CA TYR A 122 9.85 7.14 7.77
C TYR A 122 9.04 8.22 8.48
N VAL A 123 8.89 8.14 9.80
CA VAL A 123 8.16 9.14 10.59
C VAL A 123 8.72 10.55 10.35
N LYS A 124 10.04 10.70 10.22
CA LYS A 124 10.66 11.99 9.87
C LYS A 124 10.21 12.51 8.50
N ILE A 125 10.21 11.68 7.46
CA ILE A 125 9.75 12.07 6.11
C ILE A 125 8.26 12.43 6.13
N PHE A 126 7.44 11.60 6.77
CA PHE A 126 5.99 11.81 6.86
C PHE A 126 5.62 13.07 7.63
N ASN A 127 6.44 13.52 8.57
CA ASN A 127 6.22 14.76 9.31
C ASN A 127 6.76 16.02 8.62
N ARG A 128 7.34 15.91 7.41
CA ARG A 128 7.74 17.09 6.64
C ARG A 128 6.52 17.87 6.16
N SER A 129 6.60 19.19 6.29
CA SER A 129 5.54 20.12 5.87
C SER A 129 5.30 20.11 4.36
N GLU A 130 6.35 19.78 3.62
CA GLU A 130 6.39 19.71 2.16
C GLU A 130 5.70 18.46 1.63
N PHE A 131 5.53 17.44 2.47
CA PHE A 131 4.75 16.26 2.11
C PHE A 131 3.27 16.63 2.20
N GLY A 132 2.70 16.94 1.03
CA GLY A 132 1.29 17.29 0.86
C GLY A 132 0.34 16.20 1.33
N VAL A 133 -0.81 16.64 1.82
CA VAL A 133 -1.92 15.76 2.18
C VAL A 133 -2.56 15.21 0.90
N TYR A 134 -2.94 13.94 0.95
CA TYR A 134 -3.78 13.33 -0.05
C TYR A 134 -5.19 13.93 0.07
N ASP A 135 -5.42 14.99 -0.69
CA ASP A 135 -6.72 15.66 -0.79
C ASP A 135 -7.44 15.15 -2.05
N ILE A 136 -8.31 14.17 -1.83
CA ILE A 136 -9.38 13.81 -2.75
C ILE A 136 -10.67 14.39 -2.19
N ASP A 137 -11.51 14.96 -3.06
CA ASP A 137 -12.86 15.35 -2.68
C ASP A 137 -13.64 14.11 -2.24
N LYS A 138 -13.60 13.82 -0.94
CA LYS A 138 -14.24 12.63 -0.35
C LYS A 138 -15.75 12.65 -0.60
N LYS A 139 -16.37 13.82 -0.82
CA LYS A 139 -17.80 13.90 -1.17
C LYS A 139 -18.10 13.27 -2.53
N ALA A 140 -17.14 13.27 -3.46
CA ALA A 140 -17.29 12.60 -4.75
C ALA A 140 -17.22 11.07 -4.66
N LEU A 141 -16.71 10.51 -3.55
CA LEU A 141 -16.60 9.06 -3.33
C LEU A 141 -17.83 8.47 -2.61
N TYR A 142 -18.60 9.30 -1.92
CA TYR A 142 -19.73 8.87 -1.10
C TYR A 142 -21.09 9.44 -1.56
N ASN A 143 -21.14 10.02 -2.77
CA ASN A 143 -22.38 10.49 -3.43
C ASN A 143 -22.91 9.45 -4.44
#